data_AF-A0A949XVI5-F1
#
_entry.id   AF-A0A949XVI5-F1
#
_cell.length_a   1.000
_cell.length_b   1.000
_cell.length_c   1.000
_cell.angle_alpha   90.00
_cell.angle_beta   90.00
_cell.angle_gamma   90.00
#
_symmetry.space_group_name_H-M   'P 1'
#
loop_
_entity.id
_entity.type
_entity.pdbx_description
1 polymer ?
#
loop_
_entity_poly.entity_id
_entity_poly.type
_entity_poly.pdbx_seq_one_letter_code
_entity_poly.pdbx_strand_id
1 'polypeptide(L)'
;MPTELIGRHGLARRVHERGGEREFRFLYRDRRPRLPVWRDGRLQVVRWGNGRGQSRFLPRTGWTWLSTIHEGGWRGLGAIPVDIPATLALERGVWFRVRQGIRGLLVPDEHGIAVVYMICEPASHYYQVMTRSERMPILIEERI
;
A
#
# COMPACT_ATOMS: atom_id res chain seq x y z
N MET A 1 10.21 -12.24 -4.48
CA MET A 1 9.74 -11.46 -5.64
C MET A 1 10.06 -12.22 -6.91
N PRO A 2 9.08 -12.55 -7.76
CA PRO A 2 9.31 -13.18 -9.07
C PRO A 2 10.23 -12.35 -9.98
N THR A 3 11.16 -13.00 -10.69
CA THR A 3 12.19 -12.37 -11.51
C THR A 3 11.62 -11.50 -12.65
N GLU A 4 10.50 -11.92 -13.23
CA GLU A 4 9.80 -11.20 -14.31
C GLU A 4 9.30 -9.80 -13.87
N LEU A 5 8.85 -9.69 -12.61
CA LEU A 5 8.43 -8.40 -12.05
C LEU A 5 9.62 -7.46 -11.82
N ILE A 6 10.82 -8.02 -11.57
CA ILE A 6 12.03 -7.24 -11.34
C ILE A 6 12.43 -6.47 -12.61
N GLY A 7 12.47 -7.16 -13.75
CA GLY A 7 12.78 -6.54 -15.04
C GLY A 7 11.71 -5.53 -15.47
N ARG A 8 10.43 -5.94 -15.45
CA ARG A 8 9.31 -5.12 -15.96
C ARG A 8 9.09 -3.81 -15.19
N HIS A 9 9.31 -3.82 -13.88
CA HIS A 9 9.09 -2.65 -13.03
C HIS A 9 10.38 -1.96 -12.56
N GLY A 10 11.55 -2.38 -13.08
CA GLY A 10 12.84 -1.83 -12.69
C GLY A 10 13.12 -1.97 -11.19
N LEU A 11 12.66 -3.08 -10.58
CA LEU A 11 12.73 -3.28 -9.12
C LEU A 11 14.17 -3.44 -8.63
N ALA A 12 15.14 -3.66 -9.52
CA ALA A 12 16.57 -3.68 -9.18
C ALA A 12 17.01 -2.39 -8.44
N ARG A 13 16.47 -1.22 -8.83
CA ARG A 13 16.74 0.06 -8.17
C ARG A 13 16.08 0.21 -6.80
N ARG A 14 15.20 -0.73 -6.44
CA ARG A 14 14.47 -0.79 -5.16
C ARG A 14 15.08 -1.79 -4.20
N VAL A 15 16.10 -2.53 -4.62
CA VAL A 15 16.82 -3.47 -3.76
C VAL A 15 17.59 -2.67 -2.71
N HIS A 16 17.45 -3.07 -1.45
CA HIS A 16 18.22 -2.53 -0.35
C HIS A 16 18.73 -3.68 0.51
N GLU A 17 19.93 -3.53 1.05
CA GLU A 17 20.48 -4.47 2.02
C GLU A 17 20.29 -3.93 3.44
N ARG A 18 19.67 -4.73 4.30
CA ARG A 18 19.56 -4.47 5.74
C ARG A 18 20.00 -5.74 6.46
N GLY A 19 21.07 -5.66 7.24
CA GLY A 19 21.58 -6.80 8.02
C GLY A 19 21.99 -8.02 7.17
N GLY A 20 22.40 -7.81 5.91
CA GLY A 20 22.76 -8.90 4.98
C GLY A 20 21.59 -9.50 4.20
N GLU A 21 20.35 -9.09 4.47
CA GLU A 21 19.18 -9.51 3.69
C GLU A 21 18.81 -8.48 2.62
N ARG A 22 18.46 -8.99 1.44
CA ARG A 22 17.97 -8.18 0.32
C ARG A 22 16.47 -7.97 0.42
N GLU A 23 16.07 -6.72 0.57
CA GLU A 23 14.67 -6.29 0.63
C GLU A 23 14.31 -5.45 -0.61
N PHE A 24 13.03 -5.49 -1.02
CA PHE A 24 12.50 -4.56 -2.02
C PHE A 24 11.74 -3.43 -1.33
N ARG A 25 12.19 -2.19 -1.51
CA ARG A 25 11.56 -1.02 -0.92
C ARG A 25 10.58 -0.34 -1.87
N PHE A 26 9.36 -0.17 -1.39
CA PHE A 26 8.31 0.59 -2.03
C PHE A 26 7.95 1.76 -1.13
N LEU A 27 8.22 2.99 -1.59
CA LEU A 27 7.98 4.20 -0.79
C LEU A 27 6.98 5.09 -1.49
N TYR A 28 6.01 5.60 -0.75
CA TYR A 28 4.99 6.50 -1.30
C TYR A 28 5.59 7.82 -1.83
N ARG A 29 6.75 8.24 -1.29
CA ARG A 29 7.48 9.43 -1.74
C ARG A 29 8.21 9.26 -3.07
N ASP A 30 8.24 8.06 -3.65
CA ASP A 30 8.93 7.82 -4.91
C ASP A 30 8.34 8.69 -6.05
N ARG A 31 9.13 8.92 -7.11
CA ARG A 31 8.63 9.63 -8.31
C ARG A 31 7.44 8.91 -8.94
N ARG A 32 7.45 7.58 -8.92
CA ARG A 32 6.38 6.70 -9.40
C ARG A 32 6.05 5.68 -8.30
N PRO A 33 5.18 6.05 -7.35
CA PRO A 33 4.80 5.16 -6.24
C PRO A 33 4.12 3.91 -6.78
N ARG A 34 4.57 2.76 -6.29
CA ARG A 34 4.07 1.43 -6.67
C ARG A 34 3.95 0.58 -5.42
N LEU A 35 3.05 -0.39 -5.43
CA LEU A 35 2.96 -1.43 -4.41
C LEU A 35 2.75 -2.79 -5.05
N PRO A 36 3.35 -3.85 -4.49
CA PRO A 36 2.91 -5.21 -4.78
C PRO A 36 1.52 -5.44 -4.19
N VAL A 37 0.69 -6.19 -4.89
CA VAL A 37 -0.62 -6.65 -4.42
C VAL A 37 -0.84 -8.10 -4.84
N TRP A 38 -1.48 -8.88 -3.98
CA TRP A 38 -2.07 -10.17 -4.35
C TRP A 38 -3.45 -9.95 -4.94
N ARG A 39 -3.62 -10.38 -6.18
CA ARG A 39 -4.90 -10.36 -6.90
C ARG A 39 -5.06 -11.67 -7.67
N ASP A 40 -6.15 -12.37 -7.44
CA ASP A 40 -6.47 -13.63 -8.13
C ASP A 40 -5.30 -14.66 -8.07
N GLY A 41 -4.68 -14.78 -6.88
CA GLY A 41 -3.53 -15.67 -6.65
C GLY A 41 -2.22 -15.23 -7.31
N ARG A 42 -2.19 -14.06 -7.96
CA ARG A 42 -1.00 -13.54 -8.65
C ARG A 42 -0.49 -12.26 -8.01
N LEU A 43 0.84 -12.17 -7.91
CA LEU A 43 1.49 -10.95 -7.46
C LEU A 43 1.57 -9.95 -8.61
N GLN A 44 1.05 -8.75 -8.39
CA GLN A 44 1.07 -7.66 -9.37
C GLN A 44 1.68 -6.41 -8.73
N VAL A 45 2.43 -5.61 -9.51
CA VAL A 45 2.93 -4.31 -9.04
C VAL A 45 2.13 -3.20 -9.70
N VAL A 46 1.30 -2.53 -8.91
CA VAL A 46 0.32 -1.54 -9.38
C VAL A 46 0.66 -0.14 -8.91
N ARG A 47 -0.06 0.89 -9.39
CA ARG A 47 0.15 2.27 -8.93
C ARG A 47 -0.26 2.39 -7.46
N TRP A 48 0.56 3.02 -6.63
CA TRP A 48 0.18 3.31 -5.25
C TRP A 48 -0.47 4.70 -5.19
N GLY A 49 -1.78 4.70 -5.00
CA GLY A 49 -2.60 5.89 -4.81
C GLY A 49 -2.62 6.85 -5.99
N ASN A 50 -3.09 8.06 -5.71
CA ASN A 50 -3.22 9.16 -6.66
C ASN A 50 -2.61 10.46 -6.12
N GLY A 51 -1.55 10.37 -5.31
CA GLY A 51 -0.94 11.54 -4.65
C GLY A 51 -0.47 12.65 -5.60
N ARG A 52 -0.12 12.31 -6.84
CA ARG A 52 0.29 13.29 -7.84
C ARG A 52 -0.86 13.75 -8.75
N GLY A 53 -2.11 13.35 -8.46
CA GLY A 53 -3.30 13.75 -9.22
C GLY A 53 -3.33 13.23 -10.66
N GLN A 54 -2.81 12.01 -10.87
CA GLN A 54 -2.82 11.35 -12.18
C GLN A 54 -4.22 10.91 -12.64
N SER A 55 -5.14 10.72 -11.69
CA SER A 55 -6.56 10.50 -11.93
C SER A 55 -7.36 11.71 -11.46
N ARG A 56 -8.42 12.06 -12.20
CA ARG A 56 -9.30 13.20 -11.89
C ARG A 56 -10.40 12.89 -10.88
N PHE A 57 -10.78 11.63 -10.70
CA PHE A 57 -11.87 11.24 -9.78
C PHE A 57 -11.41 10.45 -8.56
N LEU A 58 -10.18 9.91 -8.57
CA LEU A 58 -9.67 9.20 -7.41
C LEU A 58 -9.09 10.16 -6.35
N PRO A 59 -9.29 9.90 -5.04
CA PRO A 59 -8.73 10.72 -3.96
C PRO A 59 -7.22 10.88 -4.05
N ARG A 60 -6.71 12.11 -3.87
CA ARG A 60 -5.27 12.47 -4.01
C ARG A 60 -4.40 12.02 -2.82
N THR A 61 -4.51 10.75 -2.44
CA THR A 61 -3.83 10.12 -1.31
C THR A 61 -3.23 8.77 -1.71
N GLY A 62 -2.50 8.14 -0.79
CA GLY A 62 -2.01 6.76 -0.91
C GLY A 62 -2.82 5.75 -0.11
N TRP A 63 -3.91 6.21 0.51
CA TRP A 63 -4.69 5.45 1.48
C TRP A 63 -6.15 5.87 1.49
N THR A 64 -6.98 5.01 2.06
CA THR A 64 -8.38 5.29 2.36
C THR A 64 -8.71 4.82 3.78
N TRP A 65 -9.84 5.27 4.31
CA TRP A 65 -10.31 4.84 5.62
C TRP A 65 -11.25 3.66 5.50
N LEU A 66 -11.15 2.72 6.44
CA LEU A 66 -12.10 1.61 6.54
C LEU A 66 -13.54 2.11 6.66
N SER A 67 -13.77 3.20 7.41
CA SER A 67 -15.07 3.86 7.53
C SER A 67 -15.60 4.32 6.17
N THR A 68 -14.79 4.98 5.35
CA THR A 68 -15.18 5.40 3.99
C THR A 68 -15.58 4.22 3.11
N ILE A 69 -14.94 3.05 3.26
CA ILE A 69 -15.34 1.83 2.55
C ILE A 69 -16.71 1.36 3.03
N HIS A 70 -16.93 1.29 4.34
CA HIS A 70 -18.22 0.86 4.93
C HIS A 70 -19.37 1.79 4.59
N GLU A 71 -19.13 3.10 4.58
CA GLU A 71 -20.08 4.15 4.16
C GLU A 71 -20.38 4.10 2.66
N GLY A 72 -19.63 3.29 1.90
CA GLY A 72 -19.85 3.10 0.48
C GLY A 72 -19.21 4.16 -0.41
N GLY A 73 -18.23 4.93 0.08
CA GLY A 73 -17.52 5.96 -0.68
C GLY A 73 -16.77 5.44 -1.91
N TRP A 74 -16.62 4.11 -2.04
CA TRP A 74 -16.01 3.44 -3.19
C TRP A 74 -17.02 2.62 -4.03
N ARG A 75 -18.32 2.66 -3.69
CA ARG A 75 -19.36 1.97 -4.47
C ARG A 75 -19.41 2.55 -5.88
N GLY A 76 -19.62 1.68 -6.86
CA GLY A 76 -19.69 2.06 -8.27
C GLY A 76 -18.33 2.32 -8.93
N LEU A 77 -17.22 2.32 -8.19
CA LEU A 77 -15.87 2.52 -8.75
C LEU A 77 -15.15 1.21 -9.12
N GLY A 78 -15.82 0.05 -9.00
CA GLY A 78 -15.20 -1.25 -9.25
C GLY A 78 -14.08 -1.60 -8.27
N ALA A 79 -14.14 -1.05 -7.05
CA ALA A 79 -13.14 -1.29 -6.02
C ALA A 79 -13.24 -2.72 -5.45
N ILE A 80 -12.11 -3.39 -5.30
CA ILE A 80 -12.01 -4.74 -4.72
C ILE A 80 -10.96 -4.77 -3.59
N PRO A 81 -11.19 -5.53 -2.51
CA PRO A 81 -10.19 -5.74 -1.47
C PRO A 81 -9.00 -6.55 -2.03
N VAL A 82 -7.79 -6.19 -1.62
CA VAL A 82 -6.55 -6.91 -1.97
C VAL A 82 -5.59 -6.92 -0.78
N ASP A 83 -4.61 -7.80 -0.82
CA ASP A 83 -3.55 -7.84 0.18
C ASP A 83 -2.24 -7.28 -0.38
N ILE A 84 -1.61 -6.38 0.37
CA ILE A 84 -0.31 -5.78 0.07
C ILE A 84 0.73 -6.54 0.88
N PRO A 85 1.54 -7.43 0.27
CA PRO A 85 2.58 -8.13 1.00
C PRO A 85 3.66 -7.15 1.45
N ALA A 86 3.97 -7.18 2.75
CA ALA A 86 5.00 -6.37 3.37
C ALA A 86 5.53 -7.08 4.62
N THR A 87 6.83 -6.97 4.86
CA THR A 87 7.48 -7.45 6.11
C THR A 87 7.90 -6.29 7.02
N LEU A 88 7.95 -5.07 6.46
CA LEU A 88 8.28 -3.82 7.13
C LEU A 88 7.42 -2.71 6.54
N ALA A 89 6.99 -1.78 7.39
CA ALA A 89 6.32 -0.56 7.00
C ALA A 89 6.99 0.66 7.63
N LEU A 90 6.90 1.80 6.96
CA LEU A 90 7.49 3.07 7.37
C LEU A 90 6.38 4.09 7.58
N GLU A 91 6.28 4.62 8.79
CA GLU A 91 5.41 5.74 9.12
C GLU A 91 6.23 6.80 9.86
N ARG A 92 6.22 8.04 9.37
CA ARG A 92 6.90 9.20 10.01
C ARG A 92 8.34 8.95 10.48
N GLY A 93 9.11 8.14 9.73
CA GLY A 93 10.51 7.83 10.03
C GLY A 93 10.72 6.58 10.88
N VAL A 94 9.65 5.99 11.42
CA VAL A 94 9.70 4.76 12.21
C VAL A 94 9.41 3.56 11.34
N TRP A 95 10.36 2.62 11.30
CA TRP A 95 10.17 1.32 10.68
C TRP A 95 9.60 0.35 11.71
N PHE A 96 8.50 -0.32 11.38
CA PHE A 96 7.91 -1.36 12.20
C PHE A 96 7.70 -2.65 11.40
N ARG A 97 7.69 -3.78 12.11
CA ARG A 97 7.52 -5.10 11.50
C ARG A 97 6.06 -5.32 11.12
N VAL A 98 5.86 -5.94 9.98
CA VAL A 98 4.57 -6.47 9.51
C VAL A 98 4.75 -7.98 9.34
N ARG A 99 3.86 -8.78 9.91
CA ARG A 99 4.01 -10.25 9.90
C ARG A 99 3.46 -10.87 8.62
N GLN A 100 2.33 -10.39 8.15
CA GLN A 100 1.63 -10.99 7.00
C GLN A 100 1.46 -10.02 5.83
N GLY A 101 1.05 -8.79 6.13
CA GLY A 101 0.86 -7.75 5.13
C GLY A 101 -0.13 -6.70 5.58
N ILE A 102 -0.58 -5.90 4.62
CA ILE A 102 -1.48 -4.77 4.85
C ILE A 102 -2.70 -4.94 3.95
N ARG A 103 -3.90 -4.66 4.47
CA ARG A 103 -5.12 -4.62 3.66
C ARG A 103 -5.10 -3.43 2.71
N GLY A 104 -5.41 -3.66 1.46
CA GLY A 104 -5.50 -2.66 0.40
C GLY A 104 -6.86 -2.68 -0.27
N LEU A 105 -7.15 -1.58 -0.98
CA LEU A 105 -8.29 -1.44 -1.87
C LEU A 105 -7.77 -1.16 -3.27
N LEU A 106 -8.03 -2.07 -4.21
CA LEU A 106 -7.66 -1.92 -5.62
C LEU A 106 -8.83 -1.36 -6.41
N VAL A 107 -8.58 -0.30 -7.16
CA VAL A 107 -9.59 0.41 -7.95
C VAL A 107 -8.99 0.79 -9.31
N PRO A 108 -9.73 0.66 -10.43
CA PRO A 108 -9.31 1.23 -11.71
C PRO A 108 -9.40 2.76 -11.69
N ASP A 109 -8.49 3.44 -12.39
CA ASP A 109 -8.68 4.83 -12.78
C ASP A 109 -9.48 4.95 -14.09
N GLU A 110 -9.62 6.17 -14.62
CA GLU A 110 -10.50 6.48 -15.78
C GLU A 110 -9.95 5.86 -17.06
N HIS A 111 -8.67 5.51 -17.05
CA HIS A 111 -7.98 4.86 -18.16
C HIS A 111 -7.87 3.35 -17.93
N GLY A 112 -8.55 2.80 -16.91
CA GLY A 112 -8.49 1.39 -16.55
C GLY A 112 -7.19 0.97 -15.84
N ILE A 113 -6.34 1.92 -15.43
CA ILE A 113 -5.10 1.60 -14.73
C ILE A 113 -5.40 1.22 -13.30
N ALA A 114 -4.91 0.06 -12.88
CA ALA A 114 -5.05 -0.42 -11.51
C ALA A 114 -4.28 0.46 -10.50
N VAL A 115 -4.99 0.94 -9.48
CA VAL A 115 -4.49 1.79 -8.39
C VAL A 115 -4.83 1.13 -7.07
N VAL A 116 -3.85 0.99 -6.19
CA VAL A 116 -4.09 0.50 -4.82
C VAL A 116 -3.98 1.64 -3.81
N TYR A 117 -4.91 1.64 -2.87
CA TYR A 117 -4.89 2.46 -1.66
C TYR A 117 -4.68 1.53 -0.46
N MET A 118 -3.80 1.89 0.47
CA MET A 118 -3.76 1.20 1.76
C MET A 118 -5.03 1.50 2.55
N ILE A 119 -5.63 0.49 3.17
CA ILE A 119 -6.78 0.68 4.05
C ILE A 119 -6.25 1.01 5.44
N CYS A 120 -6.82 2.05 6.06
CA CYS A 120 -6.43 2.50 7.38
C CYS A 120 -7.61 2.59 8.34
N GLU A 121 -7.28 2.48 9.62
CA GLU A 121 -8.15 2.75 10.76
C GLU A 121 -7.52 3.83 11.66
N PRO A 122 -8.27 4.43 12.60
CA PRO A 122 -7.68 5.27 13.63
C PRO A 122 -6.56 4.54 14.35
N ALA A 123 -5.46 5.24 14.63
CA ALA A 123 -4.33 4.65 15.32
C ALA A 123 -4.70 4.20 16.74
N SER A 124 -4.14 3.07 17.16
CA SER A 124 -4.11 2.71 18.58
C SER A 124 -3.24 3.72 19.34
N HIS A 125 -3.43 3.81 20.66
CA HIS A 125 -2.58 4.64 21.51
C HIS A 125 -1.10 4.25 21.38
N TYR A 126 -0.79 2.95 21.35
CA TYR A 126 0.59 2.47 21.21
C TYR A 126 1.19 2.88 19.85
N TYR A 127 0.46 2.67 18.76
CA TYR A 127 0.92 3.08 17.43
C TYR A 127 1.13 4.60 17.34
N GLN A 128 0.26 5.39 17.96
CA GLN A 128 0.38 6.85 17.99
C GLN A 128 1.59 7.29 18.83
N VAL A 129 1.87 6.65 19.97
CA VAL A 129 3.09 6.92 20.76
C VAL A 129 4.34 6.57 19.95
N MET A 130 4.32 5.41 19.28
CA MET A 130 5.45 4.91 18.49
C MET A 130 5.74 5.78 17.26
N THR A 131 4.72 6.16 16.50
CA THR A 131 4.89 6.76 15.16
C THR A 131 4.47 8.23 15.07
N ARG A 132 3.77 8.75 16.09
CA ARG A 132 3.10 10.06 16.08
C ARG A 132 2.04 10.22 14.99
N SER A 133 1.52 9.12 14.44
CA SER A 133 0.46 9.15 13.43
C SER A 133 -0.89 8.80 14.06
N GLU A 134 -1.93 9.53 13.64
CA GLU A 134 -3.32 9.28 14.03
C GLU A 134 -4.00 8.21 13.15
N ARG A 135 -3.29 7.74 12.13
CA ARG A 135 -3.77 6.76 11.16
C ARG A 135 -2.85 5.55 11.15
N MET A 136 -3.44 4.37 11.29
CA MET A 136 -2.72 3.09 11.25
C MET A 136 -3.20 2.26 10.05
N PRO A 137 -2.30 1.58 9.31
CA PRO A 137 -2.73 0.61 8.30
C PRO A 137 -3.43 -0.59 8.96
N ILE A 138 -4.44 -1.13 8.30
CA ILE A 138 -5.03 -2.41 8.73
C ILE A 138 -4.06 -3.52 8.35
N LEU A 139 -3.44 -4.11 9.36
CA LEU A 139 -2.54 -5.24 9.19
C LEU A 139 -3.35 -6.54 9.11
N ILE A 140 -2.83 -7.52 8.39
CA ILE A 140 -3.51 -8.81 8.20
C ILE A 140 -3.27 -9.68 9.44
N GLU A 141 -4.35 -10.02 10.15
CA GLU A 141 -4.36 -10.89 11.35
C GLU A 141 -3.46 -10.42 12.50
N GLU A 142 -3.16 -9.12 12.56
CA GLU A 142 -2.36 -8.52 13.62
C GLU A 142 -2.79 -7.08 13.92
N ARG A 143 -2.41 -6.58 15.11
CA ARG A 143 -2.60 -5.19 15.52
C ARG A 143 -1.38 -4.70 16.29
N ILE A 144 -1.16 -3.39 16.23
CA ILE A 144 -0.09 -2.66 16.93
C ILE A 144 -0.72 -1.65 17.87
#